data_AF-A0A3R7EMW9-F1
#
_entry.id   AF-A0A3R7EMW9-F1
#
_cell.length_a   1.000
_cell.length_b   1.000
_cell.length_c   1.000
_cell.angle_alpha   90.00
_cell.angle_beta   90.00
_cell.angle_gamma   90.00
#
_symmetry.space_group_name_H-M   'P 1'
#
loop_
_entity.id
_entity.type
_entity.pdbx_description
1 polymer ?
#
loop_
_entity_poly.entity_id
_entity_poly.type
_entity_poly.pdbx_seq_one_letter_code
_entity_poly.pdbx_strand_id
1 'polypeptide(L)'
;MSDVVRPGQVYRSNRPVPLGPARVRITAYEAREPAAQAIDPDTGAGCVVLVEDLHATSPTGEYRHDGYTLLQSAADSAPSRRMRAHQCLECA
;
A
#
# COMPACT_ATOMS: atom_id res chain seq x y z
N MET A 1 -1.68 -10.48 -13.70
CA MET A 1 -1.93 -10.46 -12.24
C MET A 1 -3.08 -9.50 -12.01
N SER A 2 -4.20 -9.96 -11.45
CA SER A 2 -5.29 -9.07 -11.03
C SER A 2 -4.96 -8.62 -9.61
N ASP A 3 -4.06 -7.64 -9.50
CA ASP A 3 -3.55 -7.18 -8.21
C ASP A 3 -4.62 -6.34 -7.50
N VAL A 4 -5.58 -7.01 -6.87
CA VAL A 4 -6.59 -6.35 -6.03
C VAL A 4 -5.87 -5.47 -5.01
N VAL A 5 -6.23 -4.19 -4.96
CA VAL A 5 -5.75 -3.23 -3.94
C VAL A 5 -6.08 -3.78 -2.56
N ARG A 6 -5.10 -3.77 -1.65
CA ARG A 6 -5.23 -4.29 -0.28
C ARG A 6 -4.64 -3.31 0.73
N PRO A 7 -5.28 -3.14 1.89
CA PRO A 7 -4.67 -2.47 3.04
C PRO A 7 -3.30 -3.07 3.37
N GLY A 8 -2.32 -2.22 3.67
CA GLY A 8 -0.94 -2.58 3.95
C GLY A 8 0.00 -2.56 2.74
N GLN A 9 -0.53 -2.55 1.51
CA GLN A 9 0.30 -2.42 0.31
C GLN A 9 0.93 -1.02 0.22
N VAL A 10 2.16 -0.97 -0.28
CA VAL A 10 2.90 0.28 -0.49
C VAL A 10 3.13 0.48 -1.98
N TYR A 11 2.81 1.67 -2.45
CA TYR A 11 3.00 2.09 -3.83
C TYR A 11 4.01 3.24 -3.91
N ARG A 12 4.69 3.35 -5.05
CA ARG A 12 5.66 4.42 -5.35
C ARG A 12 5.19 5.20 -6.57
N SER A 13 5.30 6.53 -6.51
CA SER A 13 4.97 7.38 -7.65
C SER A 13 5.92 7.09 -8.82
N ASN A 14 5.36 7.03 -10.03
CA ASN A 14 6.12 6.89 -11.27
C ASN A 14 6.65 8.22 -11.81
N ARG A 15 6.23 9.36 -11.25
CA ARG A 15 6.65 10.70 -11.69
C ARG A 15 7.65 11.33 -10.72
N PRO A 16 8.61 12.13 -11.21
CA PRO A 16 9.39 13.02 -10.36
C PRO A 16 8.47 14.09 -9.73
N VAL A 17 8.53 14.18 -8.40
CA VAL A 17 7.65 14.99 -7.55
C VAL A 17 7.84 16.49 -7.83
N PRO A 18 6.75 17.25 -8.05
CA PRO A 18 6.33 18.18 -6.98
C PRO A 18 4.86 18.06 -6.56
N LEU A 19 4.06 17.16 -7.15
CA LEU A 19 2.59 17.18 -7.02
C LEU A 19 1.99 16.27 -5.93
N GLY A 20 2.80 15.53 -5.17
CA GLY A 20 2.28 14.62 -4.15
C GLY A 20 3.36 13.77 -3.48
N PRO A 21 2.97 12.88 -2.54
CA PRO A 21 3.91 12.03 -1.83
C PRO A 21 4.59 11.04 -2.78
N ALA A 22 5.90 10.86 -2.60
CA ALA A 22 6.71 9.95 -3.41
C ALA A 22 6.28 8.47 -3.24
N ARG A 23 5.71 8.14 -2.08
CA ARG A 23 5.22 6.81 -1.72
C ARG A 23 3.93 6.94 -0.92
N VAL A 24 3.06 5.94 -1.04
CA VAL A 24 1.82 5.87 -0.28
C VAL A 24 1.61 4.44 0.22
N ARG A 25 1.12 4.29 1.45
CA ARG A 25 0.68 3.00 2.00
C ARG A 25 -0.83 3.01 2.14
N ILE A 26 -1.50 2.03 1.54
CA ILE A 26 -2.95 1.90 1.64
C ILE A 26 -3.33 1.51 3.07
N THR A 27 -4.22 2.28 3.70
CA THR A 27 -4.71 2.01 5.05
C THR A 27 -6.09 1.40 5.05
N ALA A 28 -6.94 1.78 4.08
CA ALA A 28 -8.25 1.20 3.88
C ALA A 28 -8.63 1.23 2.39
N TYR A 29 -9.29 0.17 1.94
CA TYR A 29 -9.90 0.09 0.62
C TYR A 29 -11.11 -0.83 0.71
N GLU A 30 -12.27 -0.34 0.30
CA GLU A 30 -13.48 -1.13 0.12
C GLU A 30 -13.60 -1.55 -1.34
N ALA A 31 -13.91 -2.82 -1.59
CA ALA A 31 -13.94 -3.34 -2.94
C ALA A 31 -14.99 -2.60 -3.78
N ARG A 32 -14.56 -2.12 -4.97
CA ARG A 32 -15.36 -1.34 -5.93
C ARG A 32 -15.44 0.16 -5.63
N GLU A 33 -14.82 0.63 -4.53
CA GLU A 33 -14.65 2.07 -4.34
C GLU A 33 -13.68 2.64 -5.40
N PRO A 34 -13.90 3.87 -5.88
CA PRO A 34 -13.03 4.50 -6.87
C PRO A 34 -11.73 5.04 -6.24
N ALA A 35 -11.65 5.11 -4.91
CA ALA A 35 -10.52 5.65 -4.19
C ALA A 35 -10.15 4.78 -2.99
N ALA A 36 -8.87 4.84 -2.62
CA ALA A 36 -8.35 4.19 -1.42
C ALA A 36 -7.82 5.24 -0.45
N GLN A 37 -7.97 4.97 0.86
CA GLN A 37 -7.32 5.78 1.88
C GLN A 37 -5.87 5.34 2.01
N ALA A 38 -4.97 6.31 2.13
CA ALA A 38 -3.56 6.08 2.23
C ALA A 38 -2.87 7.02 3.21
N ILE A 39 -1.65 6.67 3.57
CA ILE A 39 -0.74 7.52 4.32
C ILE A 39 0.57 7.65 3.58
N ASP A 40 1.18 8.83 3.63
CA ASP A 40 2.59 9.01 3.31
C ASP A 40 3.42 8.36 4.45
N PRO A 41 4.20 7.31 4.18
CA PRO A 41 4.98 6.63 5.22
C PRO A 41 6.13 7.48 5.75
N ASP A 42 6.58 8.50 5.00
CA ASP A 42 7.74 9.32 5.36
C ASP A 42 7.31 10.50 6.25
N THR A 43 6.10 11.03 6.06
CA THR A 43 5.58 12.19 6.83
C THR A 43 4.44 11.85 7.80
N GLY A 44 3.78 10.70 7.62
CA GLY A 44 2.58 10.31 8.37
C GLY A 44 1.31 11.03 7.93
N ALA A 45 1.36 11.86 6.89
CA ALA A 45 0.20 12.59 6.39
C ALA A 45 -0.81 11.64 5.73
N GLY A 46 -2.09 11.75 6.12
CA GLY A 46 -3.18 11.03 5.47
C GLY A 46 -3.52 11.65 4.11
N CYS A 47 -3.81 10.81 3.12
CA CYS A 47 -4.26 11.21 1.79
C CYS A 47 -5.26 10.21 1.20
N VAL A 48 -5.96 10.64 0.15
CA VAL A 48 -6.86 9.79 -0.64
C VAL A 48 -6.26 9.71 -2.05
N VAL A 49 -6.18 8.49 -2.57
CA VAL A 49 -5.60 8.18 -3.89
C VAL A 49 -6.64 7.48 -4.74
N LEU A 50 -6.73 7.85 -6.01
CA LEU A 50 -7.63 7.18 -6.95
C LEU A 50 -7.11 5.77 -7.25
N VAL A 51 -8.01 4.80 -7.31
CA VAL A 51 -7.65 3.40 -7.59
C VAL A 51 -7.04 3.26 -8.99
N GLU A 52 -7.51 4.05 -9.97
CA GLU A 52 -6.91 4.09 -11.30
C GLU A 52 -5.45 4.56 -11.31
N ASP A 53 -5.05 5.40 -10.34
CA ASP A 53 -3.67 5.86 -10.19
C ASP A 53 -2.80 4.78 -9.53
N LEU A 54 -3.36 3.92 -8.68
CA LEU A 54 -2.65 2.77 -8.08
C LEU A 54 -2.37 1.66 -9.08
N HIS A 55 -3.23 1.53 -10.09
CA HIS A 55 -3.05 0.61 -11.19
C HIS A 55 -2.29 1.26 -12.34
N ALA A 56 -1.04 1.64 -12.07
CA ALA A 56 -0.14 2.13 -13.11
C ALA A 56 0.15 1.08 -14.21
N THR A 57 -0.32 -0.15 -14.09
CA THR A 57 -0.59 -1.02 -15.24
C THR A 57 -2.08 -0.92 -15.57
N SER A 58 -2.37 -0.34 -16.73
CA SER A 58 -3.74 -0.24 -17.25
C SER A 58 -4.40 -1.62 -17.34
N PRO A 59 -5.75 -1.69 -17.41
CA PRO A 59 -6.47 -2.94 -17.62
C PRO A 59 -6.05 -3.67 -18.91
N THR A 60 -5.48 -2.95 -19.88
CA THR A 60 -4.95 -3.48 -21.14
C THR A 60 -3.50 -3.96 -21.04
N GLY A 61 -2.84 -3.80 -19.88
CA GLY A 61 -1.46 -4.21 -19.64
C GLY A 61 -0.41 -3.16 -20.01
N GLU A 62 -0.82 -1.98 -20.48
CA GLU A 62 0.10 -0.88 -20.76
C GLU A 62 0.54 -0.18 -19.46
N TYR A 63 1.83 0.08 -19.33
CA TYR A 63 2.39 0.84 -18.22
C TYR A 63 2.05 2.33 -18.36
N ARG A 64 1.27 2.85 -17.43
CA ARG A 64 1.06 4.27 -17.21
C ARG A 64 2.29 4.87 -16.51
N HIS A 65 2.84 5.92 -17.13
CA HIS A 65 3.92 6.72 -16.55
C HIS A 65 3.39 7.74 -15.53
N ASP A 66 2.08 7.93 -15.47
CA ASP A 66 1.34 8.68 -14.48
C ASP A 66 0.74 7.75 -13.43
N GLY A 67 0.79 8.17 -12.16
CA GLY A 67 0.27 7.42 -11.02
C GLY A 67 1.34 6.76 -10.16
N TYR A 68 0.97 5.61 -9.60
CA TYR A 68 1.66 4.87 -8.56
C TYR A 68 1.78 3.41 -8.94
N THR A 69 2.98 2.83 -8.81
CA THR A 69 3.21 1.40 -9.04
C THR A 69 3.37 0.68 -7.71
N LEU A 70 2.78 -0.51 -7.59
CA LEU A 70 2.96 -1.37 -6.43
C LEU A 70 4.45 -1.69 -6.26
N LEU A 71 4.99 -1.39 -5.07
CA LEU A 71 6.33 -1.85 -4.72
C LEU A 71 6.24 -3.35 -4.42
N GLN A 72 6.72 -4.17 -5.34
CA GLN A 72 7.00 -5.57 -5.03
C GLN A 72 8.14 -5.58 -4.00
N SER A 73 7.80 -5.85 -2.74
CA SER A 73 8.79 -6.17 -1.73
C SER A 73 9.55 -7.41 -2.22
N ALA A 74 10.84 -7.26 -2.54
CA ALA A 74 11.73 -8.39 -2.82
C ALA A 74 12.00 -9.28 -1.58
N ALA A 75 11.23 -9.11 -0.50
CA ALA A 75 11.33 -9.84 0.74
C ALA A 75 9.96 -9.95 1.41
N ASP A 76 9.15 -10.89 0.91
CA ASP A 76 8.17 -11.59 1.75
C ASP A 76 8.80 -12.91 2.23
N SER A 77 10.01 -12.84 2.81
CA SER A 77 10.33 -13.77 3.89
C SER A 77 9.65 -13.19 5.11
N ALA A 78 8.45 -13.70 5.38
CA ALA A 78 7.54 -13.31 6.45
C ALA A 78 8.27 -12.84 7.72
N PRO A 79 7.76 -11.83 8.45
CA PRO A 79 8.18 -11.65 9.82
C PRO A 79 7.87 -12.97 10.54
N SER A 80 8.92 -13.71 10.90
CA SER A 80 8.79 -14.90 11.71
C SER A 80 8.09 -14.46 12.99
N ARG A 81 6.79 -14.75 13.07
CA ARG A 81 5.95 -14.54 14.24
C ARG A 81 6.55 -15.39 15.34
N ARG A 82 7.55 -14.86 16.06
CA ARG A 82 7.95 -15.40 17.35
C ARG A 82 6.72 -15.23 18.23
N MET A 83 5.90 -16.29 18.28
CA MET A 83 5.00 -16.52 19.39
C MET A 83 5.87 -16.48 20.65
N ARG A 84 5.93 -15.34 21.33
CA ARG A 84 6.12 -15.36 22.77
C ARG A 84 4.81 -15.85 23.34
N ALA A 85 4.71 -17.17 23.47
CA ALA A 85 3.65 -17.82 24.22
C ALA A 85 3.73 -17.33 25.68
N HIS A 86 2.60 -16.82 26.15
CA HIS A 86 2.14 -16.84 27.53
C HIS A 86 3.09 -16.32 28.63
N GLN A 87 2.96 -15.04 28.97
CA GLN A 87 2.88 -14.69 30.40
C GLN A 87 1.41 -14.60 30.76
N CYS A 88 0.84 -15.73 31.23
CA CYS A 88 -0.38 -15.68 32.02
C CYS A 88 0.00 -15.10 33.38
N LEU A 89 -0.49 -13.89 33.61
CA LEU A 89 -0.58 -13.28 34.93
C LEU A 89 -1.72 -14.01 35.65
N GLU A 90 -1.40 -14.94 36.55
CA GLU A 90 -2.38 -15.43 37.54
C GLU A 90 -2.10 -14.74 38.87
N CYS A 91 -3.15 -14.10 39.39
CA CYS A 91 -3.26 -13.51 40.71
C CYS A 91 -3.19 -14.60 41.80
N ALA A 92 -2.32 -14.43 42.79
CA ALA A 92 -2.54 -14.81 44.20
C ALA A 92 -1.47 -14.15 45.08
#